data_AF-A0A952RPS2-F1
#
_entry.id   AF-A0A952RPS2-F1
#
_cell.length_a   1.000
_cell.length_b   1.000
_cell.length_c   1.000
_cell.angle_alpha   90.00
_cell.angle_beta   90.00
_cell.angle_gamma   90.00
#
_symmetry.space_group_name_H-M   'P 1'
#
loop_
_entity.id
_entity.type
_entity.pdbx_description
1 polymer ?
#
loop_
_entity_poly.entity_id
_entity_poly.type
_entity_poly.pdbx_seq_one_letter_code
_entity_poly.pdbx_strand_id
1 'polypeptide(L)'
;MSDKPSGGRTTADGGAPGPVDGAASLPASYRATFAKVNKARFVSTGHASGRWEVDVWANELAQKALAARSREVPVGAIVVQEHFERSSPERTPGPVMVMEKRAPGFAKEHGDWRWAVVGSQGQLVQDGVIESCAGCHDDAPMDGLFPIVE
;
A
#
# COMPACT_ATOMS: atom_id res chain seq x y z
N MET A 1 -30.35 54.54 -28.62
CA MET A 1 -30.48 53.17 -28.09
C MET A 1 -29.68 52.26 -29.01
N SER A 2 -28.43 51.98 -28.65
CA SER A 2 -27.56 51.06 -29.39
C SER A 2 -26.83 50.24 -28.34
N ASP A 3 -27.23 48.98 -28.22
CA ASP A 3 -26.76 48.06 -27.22
C ASP A 3 -25.35 47.55 -27.51
N LYS A 4 -24.60 47.43 -26.42
CA LYS A 4 -23.19 47.03 -26.28
C LYS A 4 -23.04 45.50 -26.47
N PRO A 5 -21.90 45.00 -26.99
CA PRO A 5 -21.69 43.55 -27.10
C PRO A 5 -21.38 42.95 -25.72
N SER A 6 -22.13 41.91 -25.35
CA SER A 6 -21.82 41.09 -24.18
C SER A 6 -20.69 40.12 -24.52
N GLY A 7 -19.57 40.33 -23.84
CA GLY A 7 -18.38 39.51 -23.88
C GLY A 7 -18.63 38.06 -23.45
N GLY A 8 -17.74 37.20 -23.92
CA GLY A 8 -17.79 35.77 -23.72
C GLY A 8 -17.76 35.32 -22.27
N ARG A 9 -18.23 34.10 -22.07
CA ARG A 9 -17.88 33.27 -20.94
C ARG A 9 -17.70 31.85 -21.43
N THR A 10 -16.49 31.52 -21.84
CA THR A 10 -15.99 30.14 -21.77
C THR A 10 -15.86 29.79 -20.29
N THR A 11 -16.83 29.04 -19.77
CA THR A 11 -16.65 28.29 -18.52
C THR A 11 -15.82 27.07 -18.86
N ALA A 12 -14.52 27.15 -18.58
CA ALA A 12 -13.70 25.95 -18.40
C ALA A 12 -14.02 25.40 -17.01
N ASP A 13 -14.90 24.40 -16.93
CA ASP A 13 -15.11 23.63 -15.71
C ASP A 13 -13.91 22.70 -15.50
N GLY A 14 -12.92 23.23 -14.77
CA GLY A 14 -11.81 22.46 -14.22
C GLY A 14 -12.28 21.61 -13.04
N GLY A 15 -13.08 20.58 -13.30
CA GLY A 15 -13.39 19.55 -12.33
C GLY A 15 -12.13 18.73 -12.04
N ALA A 16 -11.71 18.66 -10.78
CA ALA A 16 -10.65 17.73 -10.37
C ALA A 16 -11.02 16.31 -10.85
N PRO A 17 -10.09 15.56 -11.44
CA PRO A 17 -10.38 14.18 -11.84
C PRO A 17 -10.89 13.41 -10.62
N GLY A 18 -11.94 12.62 -10.83
CA GLY A 18 -12.52 11.77 -9.79
C GLY A 18 -11.51 10.75 -9.23
N PRO A 19 -11.89 10.00 -8.19
CA PRO A 19 -11.01 9.00 -7.58
C PRO A 19 -10.48 8.02 -8.63
N VAL A 20 -9.17 7.81 -8.64
CA VAL A 20 -8.50 6.82 -9.51
C VAL A 20 -8.72 5.43 -8.91
N ASP A 21 -9.07 4.44 -9.74
CA ASP A 21 -9.17 3.04 -9.31
C ASP A 21 -7.78 2.48 -8.94
N GLY A 22 -7.66 1.89 -7.75
CA GLY A 22 -6.43 1.31 -7.22
C GLY A 22 -6.24 -0.17 -7.51
N ALA A 23 -7.19 -0.84 -8.18
CA ALA A 23 -7.12 -2.28 -8.42
C ALA A 23 -5.82 -2.72 -9.12
N ALA A 24 -5.31 -1.92 -10.07
CA ALA A 24 -4.07 -2.21 -10.79
C ALA A 24 -2.81 -2.13 -9.91
N SER A 25 -2.88 -1.44 -8.77
CA SER A 25 -1.77 -1.30 -7.82
C SER A 25 -1.68 -2.46 -6.85
N LEU A 26 -2.68 -3.35 -6.82
CA LEU A 26 -2.73 -4.58 -6.03
C LEU A 26 -2.35 -5.81 -6.87
N PRO A 27 -1.68 -6.82 -6.31
CA PRO A 27 -1.46 -8.08 -7.03
C PRO A 27 -2.80 -8.78 -7.28
N ALA A 28 -3.06 -9.16 -8.53
CA ALA A 28 -4.31 -9.82 -8.89
C ALA A 28 -4.53 -11.10 -8.06
N SER A 29 -5.72 -11.22 -7.48
CA SER A 29 -6.15 -12.42 -6.74
C SER A 29 -5.21 -12.84 -5.59
N TYR A 30 -4.48 -11.91 -4.95
CA TYR A 30 -3.52 -12.25 -3.88
C TYR A 30 -4.14 -13.08 -2.75
N ARG A 31 -5.42 -12.89 -2.40
CA ARG A 31 -6.10 -13.70 -1.38
C ARG A 31 -6.19 -15.19 -1.73
N ALA A 32 -6.13 -15.53 -3.02
CA ALA A 32 -6.16 -16.90 -3.52
C ALA A 32 -4.76 -17.43 -3.85
N THR A 33 -3.80 -16.56 -4.15
CA THR A 33 -2.47 -16.96 -4.65
C THR A 33 -1.34 -16.76 -3.65
N PHE A 34 -1.53 -15.92 -2.62
CA PHE A 34 -0.56 -15.66 -1.58
C PHE A 34 -0.96 -16.39 -0.30
N ALA A 35 0.00 -16.70 0.55
CA ALA A 35 -0.31 -17.23 1.88
C ALA A 35 -0.50 -16.07 2.87
N LYS A 36 -1.46 -16.24 3.76
CA LYS A 36 -1.57 -15.41 4.95
C LYS A 36 -0.48 -15.80 5.94
N VAL A 37 0.38 -14.85 6.32
CA VAL A 37 1.59 -15.13 7.12
C VAL A 37 1.40 -14.96 8.62
N ASN A 38 0.36 -14.25 9.06
CA ASN A 38 -0.04 -14.15 10.47
C ASN A 38 -1.14 -15.17 10.81
N LYS A 39 -1.04 -15.83 11.97
CA LYS A 39 -2.06 -16.78 12.44
C LYS A 39 -3.32 -16.06 12.92
N ALA A 40 -3.12 -15.02 13.73
CA ALA A 40 -4.17 -14.13 14.21
C ALA A 40 -3.93 -12.69 13.72
N ARG A 41 -5.00 -11.91 13.58
CA ARG A 41 -4.86 -10.46 13.38
C ARG A 41 -4.12 -9.86 14.56
N PHE A 42 -3.24 -8.91 14.26
CA PHE A 42 -2.51 -8.16 15.28
C PHE A 42 -2.66 -6.66 15.04
N VAL A 43 -2.45 -5.87 16.10
CA VAL A 43 -2.50 -4.42 16.02
C VAL A 43 -1.29 -3.90 15.26
N SER A 44 -1.53 -3.16 14.17
CA SER A 44 -0.47 -2.57 13.36
C SER A 44 0.01 -1.27 13.99
N THR A 45 0.91 -1.37 14.98
CA THR A 45 1.46 -0.20 15.67
C THR A 45 2.29 0.71 14.75
N GLY A 46 2.94 0.12 13.73
CA GLY A 46 3.74 0.84 12.74
C GLY A 46 2.93 1.60 11.69
N HIS A 47 1.62 1.35 11.54
CA HIS A 47 0.78 2.01 10.55
C HIS A 47 -0.39 2.74 11.22
N ALA A 48 -0.57 4.03 10.88
CA ALA A 48 -1.66 4.87 11.40
C ALA A 48 -1.82 4.78 12.94
N SER A 49 -0.68 4.75 13.65
CA SER A 49 -0.60 4.77 15.12
C SER A 49 -1.44 3.69 15.83
N GLY A 50 -1.53 2.48 15.28
CA GLY A 50 -2.22 1.36 15.94
C GLY A 50 -3.74 1.39 15.83
N ARG A 51 -4.29 2.21 14.93
CA ARG A 51 -5.74 2.24 14.63
C ARG A 51 -6.26 0.89 14.12
N TRP A 52 -5.45 0.18 13.36
CA TRP A 52 -5.88 -1.00 12.61
C TRP A 52 -5.39 -2.31 13.22
N GLU A 53 -6.22 -3.34 13.08
CA GLU A 53 -5.79 -4.74 13.09
C GLU A 53 -5.50 -5.17 11.65
N VAL A 54 -4.53 -6.06 11.47
CA VAL A 54 -4.08 -6.42 10.12
C VAL A 54 -3.99 -7.91 9.86
N ASP A 55 -4.29 -8.26 8.61
CA ASP A 55 -3.88 -9.52 8.00
C ASP A 55 -2.79 -9.23 6.96
N VAL A 56 -1.75 -10.05 6.96
CA VAL A 56 -0.61 -9.91 6.07
C VAL A 56 -0.57 -11.12 5.14
N TRP A 57 -0.50 -10.86 3.85
CA TRP A 57 -0.40 -11.85 2.78
C TRP A 57 0.94 -11.68 2.08
N ALA A 58 1.59 -12.79 1.74
CA ALA A 58 2.88 -12.76 1.09
C ALA A 58 2.96 -13.80 -0.02
N ASN A 59 3.58 -13.45 -1.14
CA ASN A 59 3.92 -14.45 -2.14
C ASN A 59 5.04 -15.38 -1.64
N GLU A 60 5.33 -16.45 -2.38
CA GLU A 60 6.30 -17.47 -1.95
C GLU A 60 7.69 -16.89 -1.62
N LEU A 61 8.13 -15.90 -2.41
CA LEU A 61 9.42 -15.23 -2.22
C LEU A 61 9.47 -14.46 -0.90
N ALA A 62 8.46 -13.63 -0.63
CA ALA A 62 8.37 -12.87 0.61
C ALA A 62 8.20 -13.79 1.84
N GLN A 63 7.43 -14.87 1.72
CA GLN A 63 7.29 -15.87 2.80
C GLN A 63 8.64 -16.47 3.20
N LYS A 64 9.43 -16.92 2.21
CA LYS A 64 10.76 -17.48 2.47
C LYS A 64 11.68 -16.45 3.12
N ALA A 65 11.64 -15.21 2.66
CA ALA A 65 12.44 -14.12 3.23
C ALA A 65 12.07 -13.81 4.69
N LEU A 66 10.77 -13.73 4.99
CA LEU A 66 10.27 -13.55 6.36
C LEU A 66 10.68 -14.71 7.28
N ALA A 67 10.51 -15.96 6.82
CA ALA A 67 10.83 -17.15 7.60
C ALA A 67 12.34 -17.26 7.89
N ALA A 68 13.17 -16.94 6.90
CA ALA A 68 14.63 -16.99 7.02
C ALA A 68 15.23 -15.76 7.73
N ARG A 69 14.42 -14.72 7.98
CA ARG A 69 14.88 -13.39 8.40
C ARG A 69 16.00 -12.85 7.50
N SER A 70 15.75 -12.93 6.19
CA SER A 70 16.76 -12.63 5.18
C SER A 70 17.26 -11.20 5.29
N ARG A 71 18.57 -11.03 5.13
CA ARG A 71 19.23 -9.71 4.99
C ARG A 71 19.12 -9.12 3.58
N GLU A 72 18.65 -9.94 2.63
CA GLU A 72 18.43 -9.56 1.25
C GLU A 72 17.14 -10.25 0.79
N VAL A 73 16.15 -9.44 0.43
CA VAL A 73 14.86 -9.88 -0.04
C VAL A 73 14.91 -9.99 -1.57
N PRO A 74 14.51 -11.12 -2.17
CA PRO A 74 14.59 -11.30 -3.61
C PRO A 74 13.64 -10.37 -4.37
N VAL A 75 14.08 -9.91 -5.54
CA VAL A 75 13.25 -9.17 -6.50
C VAL A 75 11.97 -9.96 -6.80
N GLY A 76 10.84 -9.26 -6.84
CA GLY A 76 9.52 -9.84 -7.02
C GLY A 76 8.90 -10.38 -5.72
N ALA A 77 9.55 -10.26 -4.57
CA ALA A 77 8.90 -10.47 -3.28
C ALA A 77 7.78 -9.42 -3.08
N ILE A 78 6.58 -9.89 -2.71
CA ILE A 78 5.43 -9.02 -2.51
C ILE A 78 4.78 -9.33 -1.16
N VAL A 79 4.49 -8.27 -0.41
CA VAL A 79 3.71 -8.29 0.83
C VAL A 79 2.50 -7.40 0.65
N VAL A 80 1.33 -7.88 1.08
CA VAL A 80 0.06 -7.15 1.09
C VAL A 80 -0.48 -7.14 2.51
N GLN A 81 -0.79 -5.95 3.04
CA GLN A 81 -1.35 -5.78 4.36
C GLN A 81 -2.77 -5.22 4.26
N GLU A 82 -3.74 -5.99 4.72
CA GLU A 82 -5.14 -5.60 4.83
C GLU A 82 -5.41 -5.05 6.22
N HIS A 83 -6.07 -3.91 6.28
CA HIS A 83 -6.39 -3.24 7.54
C HIS A 83 -7.87 -3.41 7.87
N PHE A 84 -8.19 -3.54 9.16
CA PHE A 84 -9.54 -3.69 9.68
C PHE A 84 -9.71 -2.80 10.91
N GLU A 85 -10.81 -2.06 10.98
CA GLU A 85 -11.07 -1.11 12.07
C GLU A 85 -11.22 -1.85 13.39
N ARG A 86 -10.40 -1.50 14.39
CA ARG A 86 -10.37 -2.18 15.69
C ARG A 86 -11.58 -1.88 16.54
N SER A 87 -12.10 -0.66 16.45
CA SER A 87 -13.28 -0.25 17.20
C SER A 87 -14.59 -0.80 16.62
N SER A 88 -14.53 -1.47 15.46
CA SER A 88 -15.70 -2.03 14.78
C SER A 88 -15.84 -3.52 15.11
N PRO A 89 -16.95 -3.96 15.75
CA PRO A 89 -17.18 -5.39 15.95
C PRO A 89 -17.36 -6.14 14.61
N GLU A 90 -17.75 -5.43 13.56
CA GLU A 90 -17.90 -5.94 12.20
C GLU A 90 -16.58 -6.01 11.42
N ARG A 91 -15.48 -5.50 12.02
CA ARG A 91 -14.15 -5.43 11.40
C ARG A 91 -14.20 -4.78 10.02
N THR A 92 -14.78 -3.59 9.97
CA THR A 92 -14.93 -2.80 8.75
C THR A 92 -13.58 -2.70 8.00
N PRO A 93 -13.53 -3.05 6.70
CA PRO A 93 -12.30 -2.96 5.91
C PRO A 93 -11.74 -1.53 5.87
N GLY A 94 -10.45 -1.43 6.15
CA GLY A 94 -9.63 -0.24 5.97
C GLY A 94 -8.86 -0.27 4.64
N PRO A 95 -7.76 0.51 4.54
CA PRO A 95 -6.92 0.48 3.35
C PRO A 95 -6.19 -0.86 3.17
N VAL A 96 -5.78 -1.13 1.94
CA VAL A 96 -4.83 -2.19 1.60
C VAL A 96 -3.50 -1.53 1.24
N MET A 97 -2.42 -1.98 1.87
CA MET A 97 -1.07 -1.50 1.58
C MET A 97 -0.24 -2.61 0.96
N VAL A 98 0.59 -2.28 -0.02
CA VAL A 98 1.42 -3.24 -0.75
C VAL A 98 2.87 -2.80 -0.70
N MET A 99 3.76 -3.77 -0.55
CA MET A 99 5.19 -3.62 -0.80
C MET A 99 5.62 -4.63 -1.85
N GLU A 100 6.41 -4.20 -2.83
CA GLU A 100 7.00 -5.06 -3.85
C GLU A 100 8.49 -4.74 -4.01
N LYS A 101 9.33 -5.75 -3.89
CA LYS A 101 10.77 -5.63 -4.16
C LYS A 101 10.97 -5.53 -5.67
N ARG A 102 11.43 -4.40 -6.17
CA ARG A 102 11.66 -4.14 -7.59
C ARG A 102 13.09 -4.47 -7.99
N ALA A 103 13.35 -4.38 -9.29
CA ALA A 103 14.69 -4.58 -9.83
C ALA A 103 15.64 -3.48 -9.32
N PRO A 104 16.95 -3.78 -9.20
CA PRO A 104 17.95 -2.82 -8.74
C PRO A 104 17.90 -1.48 -9.49
N GLY A 105 17.92 -0.38 -8.74
CA GLY A 105 17.87 0.98 -9.28
C GLY A 105 16.47 1.60 -9.37
N PHE A 106 15.42 0.88 -8.93
CA PHE A 106 14.07 1.43 -8.86
C PHE A 106 13.94 2.51 -7.77
N ALA A 107 14.49 2.22 -6.59
CA ALA A 107 14.47 3.10 -5.42
C ALA A 107 15.73 2.80 -4.61
N LYS A 108 16.89 3.10 -5.20
CA LYS A 108 18.20 2.64 -4.71
C LYS A 108 18.44 3.04 -3.26
N GLU A 109 17.97 4.23 -2.88
CA GLU A 109 18.08 4.80 -1.54
C GLU A 109 17.20 4.08 -0.51
N HIS A 110 16.16 3.38 -0.98
CA HIS A 110 15.14 2.72 -0.14
C HIS A 110 15.02 1.23 -0.45
N GLY A 111 16.15 0.60 -0.80
CA GLY A 111 16.23 -0.84 -1.01
C GLY A 111 15.39 -1.35 -2.19
N ASP A 112 15.13 -0.52 -3.20
CA ASP A 112 14.36 -0.89 -4.40
C ASP A 112 12.93 -1.35 -4.11
N TRP A 113 12.33 -0.87 -3.04
CA TRP A 113 10.93 -1.15 -2.73
C TRP A 113 9.99 -0.19 -3.47
N ARG A 114 8.89 -0.76 -3.98
CA ARG A 114 7.68 -0.01 -4.35
C ARG A 114 6.65 -0.17 -3.25
N TRP A 115 5.92 0.91 -2.96
CA TRP A 115 4.75 0.90 -2.10
C TRP A 115 3.48 1.29 -2.86
N ALA A 116 2.34 0.80 -2.41
CA ALA A 116 1.05 1.33 -2.80
C ALA A 116 0.08 1.34 -1.63
N VAL A 117 -0.81 2.33 -1.63
CA VAL A 117 -1.91 2.46 -0.68
C VAL A 117 -3.21 2.57 -1.47
N VAL A 118 -4.08 1.59 -1.29
CA VAL A 118 -5.43 1.59 -1.84
C VAL A 118 -6.40 1.80 -0.68
N GLY A 119 -7.24 2.82 -0.78
CA GLY A 119 -8.19 3.18 0.27
C GLY A 119 -9.29 2.13 0.43
N SER A 120 -10.10 2.27 1.49
CA SER A 120 -11.16 1.31 1.83
C SER A 120 -12.28 1.21 0.79
N GLN A 121 -12.40 2.18 -0.12
CA GLN A 121 -13.37 2.15 -1.23
C GLN A 121 -12.72 1.71 -2.55
N GLY A 122 -11.48 1.22 -2.52
CA GLY A 122 -10.77 0.73 -3.70
C GLY A 122 -10.03 1.81 -4.50
N GLN A 123 -10.11 3.08 -4.10
CA GLN A 123 -9.42 4.17 -4.77
C GLN A 123 -7.92 4.14 -4.49
N LEU A 124 -7.10 4.44 -5.50
CA LEU A 124 -5.67 4.65 -5.33
C LEU A 124 -5.43 5.91 -4.49
N VAL A 125 -4.64 5.77 -3.44
CA VAL A 125 -4.21 6.90 -2.60
C VAL A 125 -2.80 7.31 -3.00
N GLN A 126 -1.86 6.36 -3.05
CA GLN A 126 -0.47 6.58 -3.46
C GLN A 126 0.13 5.31 -4.08
N ASP A 127 1.11 5.48 -4.96
CA ASP A 127 1.84 4.40 -5.63
C ASP A 127 3.26 4.86 -5.99
N GLY A 128 4.25 3.99 -5.83
CA GLY A 128 5.64 4.22 -6.25
C GLY A 128 6.59 4.23 -5.06
N VAL A 129 7.56 5.16 -5.08
CA VAL A 129 8.44 5.44 -3.93
C VAL A 129 7.70 6.39 -3.00
N ILE A 130 7.38 5.92 -1.79
CA ILE A 130 6.61 6.69 -0.81
C ILE A 130 7.50 6.95 0.40
N GLU A 131 8.04 8.18 0.51
CA GLU A 131 9.01 8.58 1.55
C GLU A 131 8.53 8.28 2.97
N SER A 132 7.25 8.50 3.26
CA SER A 132 6.69 8.20 4.59
C SER A 132 6.68 6.72 4.93
N CYS A 133 6.63 5.84 3.92
CA CYS A 133 6.77 4.40 4.10
C CYS A 133 8.25 4.02 4.21
N ALA A 134 9.06 4.50 3.27
CA ALA A 134 10.50 4.24 3.24
C ALA A 134 11.18 4.62 4.55
N GLY A 135 10.88 5.79 5.11
CA GLY A 135 11.51 6.27 6.34
C GLY A 135 11.41 5.33 7.55
N CYS A 136 10.37 4.49 7.66
CA CYS A 136 10.33 3.44 8.68
C CYS A 136 10.88 2.11 8.18
N HIS A 137 10.65 1.77 6.91
CA HIS A 137 11.05 0.48 6.33
C HIS A 137 12.56 0.39 6.07
N ASP A 138 13.25 1.50 5.87
CA ASP A 138 14.71 1.57 5.74
C ASP A 138 15.42 1.11 7.04
N ASP A 139 14.76 1.31 8.19
CA ASP A 139 15.22 0.88 9.51
C ASP A 139 14.79 -0.56 9.86
N ALA A 140 14.09 -1.25 8.96
CA ALA A 140 13.59 -2.60 9.21
C ALA A 140 14.75 -3.62 9.29
N PRO A 141 14.64 -4.65 10.15
CA PRO A 141 15.75 -5.58 10.40
C PRO A 141 16.00 -6.60 9.27
N MET A 142 15.15 -6.65 8.23
CA MET A 142 15.18 -7.65 7.16
C MET A 142 14.93 -7.01 5.79
N ASP A 143 15.84 -6.15 5.34
CA ASP A 143 15.77 -5.48 4.01
C ASP A 143 14.36 -4.98 3.68
N GLY A 144 13.91 -3.97 4.43
CA GLY A 144 12.56 -3.41 4.29
C GLY A 144 11.46 -4.17 5.01
N LEU A 145 11.67 -5.41 5.48
CA LEU A 145 10.64 -6.20 6.15
C LEU A 145 10.78 -6.21 7.68
N PHE A 146 9.63 -6.13 8.36
CA PHE A 146 9.52 -6.36 9.80
C PHE A 146 9.08 -7.80 10.10
N PRO A 147 9.56 -8.42 11.20
CA PRO A 147 9.08 -9.73 11.62
C PRO A 147 7.59 -9.67 11.90
N ILE A 148 6.85 -10.60 11.31
CA ILE A 148 5.43 -10.79 11.62
C ILE A 148 5.36 -11.64 12.88
N VAL A 149 4.90 -11.04 13.97
CA VAL A 149 4.68 -11.75 15.23
C VAL A 149 3.49 -12.70 15.05
N GLU A 150 3.63 -13.92 15.56
CA GLU A 150 2.63 -15.01 15.40
C GLU A 150 1.28 -14.70 16.05
#